data_AF-E3L574-F1
#
_entry.id   AF-E3L574-F1
#
_cell.length_a   1.000
_cell.length_b   1.000
_cell.length_c   1.000
_cell.angle_alpha   90.00
_cell.angle_beta   90.00
_cell.angle_gamma   90.00
#
_symmetry.space_group_name_H-M   'P 1'
#
loop_
_entity.id
_entity.type
_entity.pdbx_description
1 polymer ?
#
loop_
_entity_poly.entity_id
_entity_poly.type
_entity_poly.pdbx_seq_one_letter_code
_entity_poly.pdbx_strand_id
1 'polypeptide(L)'
;MSTTVQPSAKRWMGPLRYSSKKHRITALDMRSSHHNEVGKTRSVKRLLDRGLHVEKLLVESMNKLTEIQEKHNFTIEYLTEQWLRQRQCQLEAMETESEREMIKLVGDLVNLEDELQDAQDEIELLRAKRRRTRTQEEQERLELLPNTVTSLEEQIEILVDELGSEAFRNLPGASDAQSKALIRLKISKSKLYEAKVGVCEVQRRWDQRGSGTRMQARFKKLMSSKMKHLKSKWTSYNQKALNYNENHSTNISVATPVFEDVRSMGLDDPFWNMGSLSHPNEPWAINSTIKEGIEAILMSTHCNDELHRISREARQAIKWAVEKFKCLDIISKLLHRDQQTNIENPHGQDLLINICTKNNFPREVLESVYCCQTLRL
;
A
#
# COMPACT_ATOMS: atom_id res chain seq x y z
N MET A 1 42.65 -32.61 -0.15
CA MET A 1 41.99 -31.29 -0.29
C MET A 1 40.65 -31.53 -0.96
N SER A 2 39.58 -31.58 -0.17
CA SER A 2 38.22 -31.81 -0.67
C SER A 2 37.32 -30.76 -0.06
N THR A 3 36.92 -29.79 -0.88
CA THR A 3 36.11 -28.63 -0.50
C THR A 3 34.64 -29.04 -0.52
N THR A 4 34.04 -29.19 0.66
CA THR A 4 32.61 -29.45 0.82
C THR A 4 31.82 -28.17 0.58
N VAL A 5 31.20 -28.07 -0.59
CA VAL A 5 30.26 -26.99 -0.94
C VAL A 5 28.96 -27.18 -0.15
N GLN A 6 28.58 -26.21 0.68
CA GLN A 6 27.27 -26.19 1.35
C GLN A 6 26.13 -26.04 0.33
N PRO A 7 25.03 -26.80 0.43
CA PRO A 7 23.92 -26.66 -0.51
C PRO A 7 23.11 -25.39 -0.21
N SER A 8 22.96 -24.53 -1.22
CA SER A 8 22.10 -23.36 -1.14
C SER A 8 20.62 -23.77 -1.04
N ALA A 9 19.92 -23.34 0.01
CA ALA A 9 18.50 -23.60 0.25
C ALA A 9 17.52 -22.83 -0.69
N LYS A 10 17.92 -22.54 -1.93
CA LYS A 10 17.11 -21.76 -2.89
C LYS A 10 16.42 -22.57 -3.98
N ARG A 11 16.53 -23.91 -3.98
CA ARG A 11 15.99 -24.72 -5.09
C ARG A 11 15.35 -26.02 -4.63
N TRP A 12 14.21 -25.90 -3.94
CA TRP A 12 13.22 -26.97 -3.90
C TRP A 12 11.88 -26.34 -4.28
N MET A 13 11.16 -26.99 -5.19
CA MET A 13 9.89 -26.59 -5.85
C MET A 13 10.04 -26.06 -7.29
N GLY A 14 10.02 -26.99 -8.25
CA GLY A 14 9.49 -26.72 -9.59
C GLY A 14 7.99 -26.40 -9.52
N PRO A 15 7.37 -25.94 -10.63
CA PRO A 15 5.96 -25.56 -10.64
C PRO A 15 5.09 -26.79 -10.34
N LEU A 16 4.61 -26.90 -9.09
CA LEU A 16 3.73 -27.98 -8.67
C LEU A 16 2.46 -27.94 -9.52
N ARG A 17 2.21 -29.02 -10.28
CA ARG A 17 1.01 -29.21 -11.11
C ARG A 17 -0.30 -29.21 -10.29
N TYR A 18 -0.24 -29.24 -8.96
CA TYR A 18 -1.41 -29.24 -8.07
C TYR A 18 -1.21 -28.33 -6.85
N SER A 19 -1.16 -27.01 -7.06
CA SER A 19 -1.23 -26.03 -5.96
C SER A 19 -2.69 -25.69 -5.62
N SER A 20 -3.37 -26.54 -4.85
CA SER A 20 -4.69 -26.18 -4.31
C SER A 20 -4.60 -25.08 -3.23
N LYS A 21 -5.72 -24.41 -2.90
CA LYS A 21 -5.79 -23.42 -1.82
C LYS A 21 -5.19 -23.95 -0.51
N LYS A 22 -5.48 -25.23 -0.18
CA LYS A 22 -4.96 -25.91 1.01
C LYS A 22 -3.43 -26.02 1.01
N HIS A 23 -2.82 -26.36 -0.13
CA HIS A 23 -1.35 -26.41 -0.25
C HIS A 23 -0.71 -25.04 -0.04
N ARG A 24 -1.31 -23.98 -0.60
CA ARG A 24 -0.81 -22.61 -0.43
C ARG A 24 -0.88 -22.16 1.04
N ILE A 25 -1.99 -22.43 1.72
CA ILE A 25 -2.16 -22.10 3.14
C ILE A 25 -1.17 -22.89 4.00
N THR A 26 -1.03 -24.19 3.75
CA THR A 26 -0.08 -25.04 4.50
C THR A 26 1.36 -24.58 4.27
N ALA A 27 1.74 -24.20 3.05
CA ALA A 27 3.07 -23.66 2.77
C ALA A 27 3.31 -22.31 3.47
N LEU A 28 2.29 -21.44 3.56
CA LEU A 28 2.36 -20.20 4.33
C LEU A 28 2.53 -20.48 5.82
N ASP A 29 1.78 -21.45 6.37
CA ASP A 29 1.87 -21.86 7.76
C ASP A 29 3.27 -22.42 8.11
N MET A 30 3.80 -23.32 7.28
CA MET A 30 5.16 -23.84 7.45
C MET A 30 6.21 -22.71 7.38
N ARG A 31 6.06 -21.76 6.46
CA ARG A 31 6.96 -20.60 6.35
C ARG A 31 6.85 -19.68 7.55
N SER A 32 5.65 -19.42 8.03
CA SER A 32 5.38 -18.61 9.22
C SER A 32 5.99 -19.26 10.45
N SER A 33 5.74 -20.56 10.66
CA SER A 33 6.31 -21.35 11.76
C SER A 33 7.84 -21.34 11.73
N HIS A 34 8.45 -21.61 10.57
CA HIS A 34 9.91 -21.54 10.43
C HIS A 34 10.45 -20.12 10.71
N HIS A 35 9.78 -19.08 10.18
CA HIS A 35 10.17 -17.70 10.44
C HIS A 35 10.07 -17.34 11.92
N ASN A 36 9.05 -17.83 12.63
CA ASN A 36 8.87 -17.65 14.05
C ASN A 36 9.94 -18.38 14.87
N GLU A 37 10.28 -19.61 14.53
CA GLU A 37 11.35 -20.36 15.19
C GLU A 37 12.72 -19.69 15.01
N VAL A 38 13.07 -19.29 13.79
CA VAL A 38 14.29 -18.51 13.54
C VAL A 38 14.23 -17.14 14.25
N GLY A 39 13.03 -16.55 14.29
CA GLY A 39 12.74 -15.30 14.98
C GLY A 39 12.98 -15.38 16.48
N LYS A 40 12.62 -16.50 17.14
CA LYS A 40 12.90 -16.72 18.57
C LYS A 40 14.39 -16.72 18.85
N THR A 41 15.16 -17.51 18.09
CA THR A 41 16.61 -17.66 18.27
C THR A 41 17.39 -16.38 17.96
N ARG A 42 16.91 -15.58 17.00
CA ARG A 42 17.58 -14.34 16.57
C ARG A 42 16.82 -13.08 16.98
N SER A 43 15.91 -13.17 17.95
CA SER A 43 14.98 -12.11 18.34
C SER A 43 15.70 -10.82 18.70
N VAL A 44 16.65 -10.90 19.64
CA VAL A 44 17.44 -9.76 20.10
C VAL A 44 18.25 -9.14 18.96
N LYS A 45 18.87 -9.96 18.11
CA LYS A 45 19.63 -9.47 16.95
C LYS A 45 18.74 -8.73 15.95
N ARG A 46 17.56 -9.28 15.63
CA ARG A 46 16.61 -8.65 14.69
C ARG A 46 16.06 -7.34 15.24
N LEU A 47 15.79 -7.27 16.54
CA LEU A 47 15.37 -6.04 17.21
C LEU A 47 16.48 -4.98 17.17
N LEU A 48 17.74 -5.38 17.38
CA LEU A 48 18.88 -4.49 17.23
C LEU A 48 19.04 -3.98 15.79
N ASP A 49 19.04 -4.87 14.80
CA ASP A 49 19.16 -4.51 13.39
C ASP A 49 18.03 -3.54 12.96
N ARG A 50 16.80 -3.79 13.43
CA ARG A 50 15.65 -2.91 13.22
C ARG A 50 15.84 -1.57 13.93
N GLY A 51 16.31 -1.56 15.16
CA GLY A 51 16.59 -0.35 15.94
C GLY A 51 17.61 0.56 15.26
N LEU A 52 18.73 0.00 14.80
CA LEU A 52 19.75 0.73 14.04
C LEU A 52 19.19 1.34 12.75
N HIS A 53 18.33 0.60 12.04
CA HIS A 53 17.69 1.13 10.84
C HIS A 53 16.74 2.29 11.15
N VAL A 54 15.93 2.17 12.21
CA VAL A 54 14.98 3.22 12.63
C VAL A 54 15.74 4.45 13.15
N GLU A 55 16.82 4.26 13.89
CA GLU A 55 17.70 5.34 14.35
C GLU A 55 18.31 6.10 13.17
N LYS A 56 18.76 5.39 12.13
CA LYS A 56 19.22 6.03 10.89
C LYS A 56 18.12 6.88 10.24
N LEU A 57 16.89 6.35 10.13
CA LEU A 57 15.76 7.10 9.57
C LEU A 57 15.40 8.33 10.41
N LEU A 58 15.53 8.23 11.75
CA LEU A 58 15.32 9.35 12.66
C LEU A 58 16.34 10.48 12.41
N VAL A 59 17.62 10.12 12.26
CA VAL A 59 18.67 11.11 11.95
C VAL A 59 18.43 11.74 10.58
N GLU A 60 18.05 10.95 9.57
CA GLU A 60 17.72 11.46 8.23
C GLU A 60 16.53 12.44 8.26
N SER A 61 15.47 12.13 9.00
CA SER A 61 14.32 13.01 9.12
C SER A 61 14.63 14.29 9.91
N MET A 62 15.40 14.18 11.00
CA MET A 62 15.88 15.34 11.76
C MET A 62 16.74 16.27 10.91
N ASN A 63 17.69 15.73 10.14
CA ASN A 63 18.52 16.52 9.23
C ASN A 63 17.66 17.23 8.18
N LYS A 64 16.62 16.57 7.65
CA LYS A 64 15.70 17.17 6.71
C LYS A 64 14.90 18.32 7.32
N LEU A 65 14.51 18.21 8.60
CA LEU A 65 13.86 19.31 9.32
C LEU A 65 14.80 20.50 9.53
N THR A 66 16.06 20.24 9.90
CA THR A 66 17.08 21.29 10.04
C THR A 66 17.30 22.01 8.70
N GLU A 67 17.42 21.27 7.60
CA GLU A 67 17.56 21.84 6.27
C GLU A 67 16.38 22.72 5.87
N ILE A 68 15.15 22.28 6.15
CA ILE A 68 13.93 23.04 5.87
C ILE A 68 13.89 24.32 6.72
N GLN A 69 14.27 24.24 7.99
CA GLN A 69 14.33 25.39 8.88
C GLN A 69 15.37 26.40 8.41
N GLU A 70 16.58 25.96 8.02
CA GLU A 70 17.66 26.83 7.55
C GLU A 70 17.36 27.51 6.21
N LYS A 71 16.76 26.77 5.26
CA LYS A 71 16.53 27.27 3.89
C LYS A 71 15.23 28.05 3.73
N HIS A 72 14.19 27.68 4.48
CA HIS A 72 12.83 28.19 4.27
C HIS A 72 12.22 28.85 5.52
N ASN A 73 12.94 28.87 6.65
CA ASN A 73 12.48 29.43 7.92
C ASN A 73 11.15 28.84 8.44
N PHE A 74 10.81 27.62 8.01
CA PHE A 74 9.66 26.90 8.58
C PHE A 74 10.08 26.21 9.87
N THR A 75 9.46 26.59 10.97
CA THR A 75 9.73 25.98 12.29
C THR A 75 8.96 24.68 12.46
N ILE A 76 9.43 23.83 13.40
CA ILE A 76 8.78 22.57 13.74
C ILE A 76 7.36 22.84 14.27
N GLU A 77 7.17 23.91 15.05
CA GLU A 77 5.87 24.32 15.58
C GLU A 77 4.89 24.64 14.45
N TYR A 78 5.31 25.46 13.48
CA TYR A 78 4.47 25.83 12.34
C TYR A 78 4.06 24.60 11.52
N LEU A 79 5.02 23.72 11.20
CA LEU A 79 4.73 22.50 10.45
C LEU A 79 3.79 21.55 11.23
N THR A 80 3.91 21.52 12.55
CA THR A 80 2.99 20.76 13.42
C THR A 80 1.58 21.34 13.39
N GLU A 81 1.43 22.67 13.43
CA GLU A 81 0.14 23.34 13.29
C GLU A 81 -0.49 23.05 11.92
N GLN A 82 0.31 23.08 10.85
CA GLN A 82 -0.14 22.72 9.50
C GLN A 82 -0.63 21.27 9.42
N TRP A 83 0.06 20.34 10.07
CA TRP A 83 -0.39 18.94 10.20
C TRP A 83 -1.71 18.82 10.97
N LEU A 84 -1.85 19.52 12.10
CA LEU A 84 -3.09 19.52 12.87
C LEU A 84 -4.26 20.09 12.05
N ARG A 85 -4.03 21.16 11.29
CA ARG A 85 -5.01 21.73 10.37
C ARG A 85 -5.43 20.74 9.30
N GLN A 86 -4.48 20.04 8.67
CA GLN A 86 -4.76 18.98 7.71
C GLN A 86 -5.67 17.91 8.31
N ARG A 87 -5.35 17.44 9.52
CA ARG A 87 -6.15 16.41 10.21
C ARG A 87 -7.55 16.90 10.56
N GLN A 88 -7.70 18.15 10.98
CA GLN A 88 -8.98 18.75 11.27
C GLN A 88 -9.87 18.79 10.01
N CYS A 89 -9.35 19.26 8.87
CA CYS A 89 -10.08 19.25 7.60
C CYS A 89 -10.52 17.84 7.19
N GLN A 90 -9.65 16.84 7.40
CA GLN A 90 -10.00 15.45 7.09
C GLN A 90 -11.12 14.91 7.97
N LEU A 91 -11.14 15.26 9.27
CA LEU A 91 -12.19 14.84 10.19
C LEU A 91 -13.53 15.52 9.85
N GLU A 92 -13.53 16.82 9.55
CA GLU A 92 -14.73 17.57 9.15
C GLU A 92 -15.38 16.97 7.89
N ALA A 93 -14.57 16.64 6.88
CA ALA A 93 -15.03 15.96 5.66
C ALA A 93 -15.53 14.53 5.92
N MET A 94 -15.09 13.89 7.01
CA MET A 94 -15.57 12.56 7.41
C MET A 94 -16.88 12.63 8.22
N GLU A 95 -17.14 13.72 8.93
CA GLU A 95 -18.37 13.89 9.73
C GLU A 95 -19.57 14.32 8.88
N THR A 96 -19.32 14.93 7.72
CA THR A 96 -20.36 15.51 6.86
C THR A 96 -20.86 14.49 5.82
N GLU A 97 -21.89 13.71 6.15
CA GLU A 97 -22.45 12.68 5.26
C GLU A 97 -22.96 13.27 3.92
N SER A 98 -23.53 14.47 3.96
CA SER A 98 -24.02 15.17 2.76
C SER A 98 -22.90 15.60 1.80
N GLU A 99 -21.70 15.92 2.29
CA GLU A 99 -20.54 16.21 1.45
C GLU A 99 -20.06 14.93 0.74
N ARG A 100 -20.11 13.78 1.41
CA ARG A 100 -19.75 12.48 0.82
C ARG A 100 -20.71 12.08 -0.29
N GLU A 101 -22.01 12.24 -0.05
CA GLU A 101 -23.04 11.98 -1.04
C GLU A 101 -22.86 12.89 -2.26
N MET A 102 -22.60 14.18 -2.06
CA MET A 102 -22.28 15.12 -3.14
C MET A 102 -21.04 14.67 -3.94
N ILE A 103 -19.93 14.33 -3.27
CA ILE A 103 -18.70 13.87 -3.94
C ILE A 103 -18.97 12.60 -4.74
N LYS A 104 -19.79 11.68 -4.22
CA LYS A 104 -20.18 10.46 -4.92
C LYS A 104 -21.00 10.77 -6.18
N LEU A 105 -22.01 11.63 -6.08
CA LEU A 105 -22.83 12.05 -7.21
C LEU A 105 -22.00 12.77 -8.29
N VAL A 106 -21.07 13.66 -7.90
CA VAL A 106 -20.12 14.25 -8.87
C VAL A 106 -19.19 13.17 -9.45
N GLY A 107 -18.85 12.14 -8.68
CA GLY A 107 -18.12 10.96 -9.12
C GLY A 107 -18.80 10.22 -10.26
N ASP A 108 -20.09 9.95 -10.07
CA ASP A 108 -20.98 9.29 -11.02
C ASP A 108 -21.21 10.16 -12.26
N LEU A 109 -21.40 11.47 -12.07
CA LEU A 109 -21.49 12.43 -13.17
C LEU A 109 -20.23 12.40 -14.05
N VAL A 110 -19.04 12.45 -13.45
CA VAL A 110 -17.78 12.37 -14.22
C VAL A 110 -17.64 11.01 -14.91
N ASN A 111 -18.20 9.92 -14.37
CA ASN A 111 -18.20 8.62 -15.06
C ASN A 111 -19.07 8.68 -16.32
N LEU A 112 -20.29 9.19 -16.20
CA LEU A 112 -21.21 9.32 -17.34
C LEU A 112 -20.65 10.26 -18.41
N GLU A 113 -20.06 11.40 -18.02
CA GLU A 113 -19.39 12.31 -18.95
C GLU A 113 -18.23 11.63 -19.70
N ASP A 114 -17.44 10.82 -19.00
CA ASP A 114 -16.34 10.06 -19.63
C ASP A 114 -16.87 8.98 -20.59
N GLU A 115 -17.95 8.28 -20.22
CA GLU A 115 -18.60 7.27 -21.05
C GLU A 115 -19.25 7.87 -22.28
N LEU A 116 -19.85 9.06 -22.13
CA LEU A 116 -20.42 9.84 -23.24
C LEU A 116 -19.32 10.22 -24.23
N GLN A 117 -18.20 10.73 -23.74
CA GLN A 117 -17.05 11.06 -24.58
C GLN A 117 -16.49 9.82 -25.29
N ASP A 118 -16.31 8.71 -24.57
CA ASP A 118 -15.83 7.44 -25.15
C ASP A 118 -16.79 6.92 -26.25
N ALA A 119 -18.10 7.06 -26.06
CA ALA A 119 -19.11 6.66 -27.04
C ALA A 119 -19.10 7.56 -28.29
N GLN A 120 -18.95 8.88 -28.11
CA GLN A 120 -18.82 9.84 -29.20
C GLN A 120 -17.54 9.59 -30.01
N ASP A 121 -16.41 9.36 -29.35
CA ASP A 121 -15.14 8.99 -29.98
C ASP A 121 -15.27 7.65 -30.76
N GLU A 122 -16.00 6.66 -30.22
CA GLU A 122 -16.26 5.39 -30.92
C GLU A 122 -17.10 5.62 -32.19
N ILE A 123 -18.12 6.48 -32.14
CA ILE A 123 -18.91 6.86 -33.32
C ILE A 123 -18.01 7.48 -34.39
N GLU A 124 -17.15 8.43 -34.03
CA GLU A 124 -16.24 9.08 -34.97
C GLU A 124 -15.26 8.09 -35.61
N LEU A 125 -14.65 7.22 -34.80
CA LEU A 125 -13.72 6.19 -35.27
C LEU A 125 -14.40 5.20 -36.23
N LEU A 126 -15.62 4.76 -35.92
CA LEU A 126 -16.38 3.86 -36.79
C LEU A 126 -16.82 4.57 -38.08
N ARG A 127 -17.22 5.84 -38.00
CA ARG A 127 -17.58 6.66 -39.16
C ARG A 127 -16.41 6.91 -40.09
N ALA A 128 -15.20 7.09 -39.56
CA ALA A 128 -13.97 7.26 -40.33
C ALA A 128 -13.57 6.00 -41.12
N LYS A 129 -13.95 4.80 -40.65
CA LYS A 129 -13.74 3.57 -41.43
C LYS A 129 -14.62 3.56 -42.68
N ARG A 130 -14.04 3.13 -43.81
CA ARG A 130 -14.78 2.91 -45.06
C ARG A 130 -15.90 1.89 -44.82
N ARG A 131 -17.13 2.19 -45.26
CA ARG A 131 -18.31 1.33 -45.05
C ARG A 131 -18.09 -0.14 -45.43
N ARG A 132 -17.37 -0.40 -46.52
CA ARG A 132 -17.08 -1.75 -47.03
C ARG A 132 -16.08 -2.56 -46.18
N THR A 133 -15.40 -1.93 -45.24
CA THR A 133 -14.36 -2.55 -44.40
C THR A 133 -14.84 -2.75 -42.96
N ARG A 134 -16.09 -2.34 -42.66
CA ARG A 134 -16.69 -2.53 -41.34
C ARG A 134 -17.16 -3.97 -41.19
N THR A 135 -16.97 -4.53 -40.01
CA THR A 135 -17.58 -5.82 -39.68
C THR A 135 -19.08 -5.64 -39.39
N GLN A 136 -19.84 -6.74 -39.43
CA GLN A 136 -21.25 -6.71 -39.05
C GLN A 136 -21.44 -6.19 -37.60
N GLU A 137 -20.60 -6.65 -36.67
CA GLU A 137 -20.59 -6.18 -35.28
C GLU A 137 -20.35 -4.66 -35.16
N GLU A 138 -19.45 -4.09 -35.98
CA GLU A 138 -19.18 -2.65 -36.00
C GLU A 138 -20.37 -1.85 -36.53
N GLN A 139 -21.17 -2.43 -37.42
CA GLN A 139 -22.35 -1.80 -37.97
C GLN A 139 -23.51 -1.83 -36.97
N GLU A 140 -23.75 -2.96 -36.32
CA GLU A 140 -24.74 -3.10 -35.24
C GLU A 140 -24.41 -2.13 -34.08
N ARG A 141 -23.13 -1.99 -33.72
CA ARG A 141 -22.71 -0.99 -32.73
C ARG A 141 -23.02 0.44 -33.17
N LEU A 142 -22.77 0.78 -34.43
CA LEU A 142 -23.03 2.13 -34.95
C LEU A 142 -24.52 2.48 -34.93
N GLU A 143 -25.41 1.49 -35.02
CA GLU A 143 -26.85 1.66 -34.91
C GLU A 143 -27.31 1.85 -33.45
N LEU A 144 -26.65 1.19 -32.50
CA LEU A 144 -27.00 1.25 -31.07
C LEU A 144 -26.38 2.45 -30.33
N LEU A 145 -25.18 2.89 -30.75
CA LEU A 145 -24.43 3.96 -30.08
C LEU A 145 -25.19 5.29 -29.94
N PRO A 146 -25.98 5.76 -30.93
CA PRO A 146 -26.80 6.96 -30.77
C PRO A 146 -27.80 6.87 -29.61
N ASN A 147 -28.45 5.72 -29.44
CA ASN A 147 -29.39 5.52 -28.34
C ASN A 147 -28.67 5.51 -26.98
N THR A 148 -27.45 4.95 -26.93
CA THR A 148 -26.63 5.01 -25.71
C THR A 148 -26.19 6.43 -25.37
N VAL A 149 -25.87 7.25 -26.38
CA VAL A 149 -25.53 8.67 -26.19
C VAL A 149 -26.70 9.43 -25.58
N THR A 150 -27.90 9.29 -26.15
CA THR A 150 -29.11 9.94 -25.60
C THR A 150 -29.41 9.48 -24.17
N SER A 151 -29.28 8.19 -23.87
CA SER A 151 -29.48 7.67 -22.51
C SER A 151 -28.43 8.18 -21.51
N LEU A 152 -27.19 8.40 -21.94
CA LEU A 152 -26.14 8.98 -21.10
C LEU A 152 -26.40 10.48 -20.86
N GLU A 153 -26.84 11.21 -21.89
CA GLU A 153 -27.24 12.63 -21.78
C GLU A 153 -28.41 12.82 -20.79
N GLU A 154 -29.43 11.97 -20.87
CA GLU A 154 -30.56 11.98 -19.92
C GLU A 154 -30.11 11.70 -18.47
N GLN A 155 -29.23 10.71 -18.26
CA GLN A 155 -28.71 10.42 -16.91
C GLN A 155 -27.82 11.56 -16.37
N ILE A 156 -27.06 12.22 -17.24
CA ILE A 156 -26.27 13.41 -16.89
C ILE A 156 -27.21 14.54 -16.46
N GLU A 157 -28.29 14.80 -17.19
CA GLU A 157 -29.27 15.83 -16.85
C GLU A 157 -29.90 15.57 -15.47
N ILE A 158 -30.32 14.33 -15.19
CA ILE A 158 -30.86 13.93 -13.89
C ILE A 158 -29.86 14.20 -12.75
N LEU A 159 -28.60 13.79 -12.92
CA LEU A 159 -27.57 14.01 -11.88
C LEU A 159 -27.22 15.49 -11.72
N VAL A 160 -27.24 16.28 -12.80
CA VAL A 160 -27.02 17.73 -12.74
C VAL A 160 -28.15 18.42 -11.97
N ASP A 161 -29.40 18.01 -12.19
CA ASP A 161 -30.56 18.52 -11.46
C ASP A 161 -30.52 18.13 -9.98
N GLU A 162 -30.16 16.87 -9.66
CA GLU A 162 -29.99 16.40 -8.29
C GLU A 162 -28.90 17.19 -7.56
N LEU A 163 -27.76 17.42 -8.20
CA LEU A 163 -26.67 18.28 -7.69
C LEU A 163 -27.04 19.77 -7.61
N GLY A 164 -28.07 20.21 -8.35
CA GLY A 164 -28.62 21.58 -8.33
C GLY A 164 -29.71 21.81 -7.26
N SER A 165 -30.15 20.73 -6.60
CA SER A 165 -31.20 20.76 -5.57
C SER A 165 -30.78 21.48 -4.29
N GLU A 166 -31.75 21.92 -3.49
CA GLU A 166 -31.51 22.62 -2.23
C GLU A 166 -30.73 21.80 -1.20
N ALA A 167 -30.74 20.46 -1.33
CA ALA A 167 -30.02 19.54 -0.47
C ALA A 167 -28.49 19.78 -0.49
N PHE A 168 -27.95 20.21 -1.64
CA PHE A 168 -26.52 20.43 -1.81
C PHE A 168 -26.13 21.91 -1.86
N ARG A 169 -27.06 22.85 -2.12
CA ARG A 169 -26.75 24.29 -2.31
C ARG A 169 -25.95 24.95 -1.18
N ASN A 170 -26.14 24.51 0.07
CA ASN A 170 -25.48 25.07 1.25
C ASN A 170 -24.17 24.36 1.61
N LEU A 171 -23.76 23.35 0.84
CA LEU A 171 -22.52 22.63 1.11
C LEU A 171 -21.29 23.38 0.59
N PRO A 172 -20.15 23.27 1.29
CA PRO A 172 -18.87 23.75 0.79
C PRO A 172 -18.60 23.17 -0.61
N GLY A 173 -18.42 24.07 -1.59
CA GLY A 173 -18.11 23.71 -2.97
C GLY A 173 -19.30 23.46 -3.91
N ALA A 174 -20.54 23.48 -3.41
CA ALA A 174 -21.76 23.32 -4.22
C ALA A 174 -22.38 24.63 -4.71
N SER A 175 -22.03 25.76 -4.11
CA SER A 175 -22.53 27.09 -4.51
C SER A 175 -21.64 27.75 -5.57
N ASP A 176 -20.34 27.51 -5.51
CA ASP A 176 -19.34 28.15 -6.36
C ASP A 176 -19.00 27.27 -7.59
N ALA A 177 -19.12 27.85 -8.79
CA ALA A 177 -18.81 27.18 -10.05
C ALA A 177 -17.35 26.72 -10.13
N GLN A 178 -16.42 27.50 -9.56
CA GLN A 178 -15.00 27.15 -9.52
C GLN A 178 -14.76 25.93 -8.62
N SER A 179 -15.38 25.90 -7.44
CA SER A 179 -15.28 24.76 -6.53
C SER A 179 -15.87 23.46 -7.12
N LYS A 180 -16.99 23.54 -7.85
CA LYS A 180 -17.53 22.38 -8.60
C LYS A 180 -16.54 21.88 -9.64
N ALA A 181 -15.91 22.79 -10.39
CA ALA A 181 -14.93 22.43 -11.40
C ALA A 181 -13.67 21.78 -10.77
N LEU A 182 -13.23 22.25 -9.60
CA LEU A 182 -12.14 21.64 -8.84
C LEU A 182 -12.50 20.22 -8.34
N ILE A 183 -13.72 19.99 -7.85
CA ILE A 183 -14.18 18.65 -7.44
C ILE A 183 -14.18 17.71 -8.65
N ARG A 184 -14.72 18.14 -9.81
CA ARG A 184 -14.69 17.36 -11.05
C ARG A 184 -13.26 17.03 -11.48
N LEU A 185 -12.36 18.00 -11.46
CA LEU A 185 -10.94 17.80 -11.76
C LEU A 185 -10.28 16.81 -10.82
N LYS A 186 -10.56 16.91 -9.52
CA LYS A 186 -10.06 15.97 -8.51
C LYS A 186 -10.51 14.54 -8.85
N ILE A 187 -11.78 14.34 -9.16
CA ILE A 187 -12.31 13.02 -9.50
C ILE A 187 -11.68 12.49 -10.80
N SER A 188 -11.62 13.30 -11.86
CA SER A 188 -11.00 12.90 -13.13
C SER A 188 -9.52 12.55 -12.96
N LYS A 189 -8.78 13.33 -12.16
CA LYS A 189 -7.37 13.06 -11.87
C LYS A 189 -7.18 11.80 -11.03
N SER A 190 -8.07 11.50 -10.08
CA SER A 190 -8.07 10.23 -9.34
C SER A 190 -8.27 9.04 -10.27
N LYS A 191 -9.23 9.14 -11.21
CA LYS A 191 -9.47 8.09 -12.22
C LYS A 191 -8.26 7.92 -13.16
N LEU A 192 -7.59 9.01 -13.52
CA LEU A 192 -6.34 8.96 -14.29
C LEU A 192 -5.24 8.21 -13.53
N TYR A 193 -5.09 8.50 -12.23
CA TYR A 193 -4.14 7.79 -11.37
C TYR A 193 -4.45 6.30 -11.27
N GLU A 194 -5.72 5.91 -11.06
CA GLU A 194 -6.14 4.51 -11.06
C GLU A 194 -5.82 3.79 -12.37
N ALA A 195 -6.07 4.44 -13.51
CA ALA A 195 -5.72 3.91 -14.82
C ALA A 195 -4.20 3.71 -14.96
N LYS A 196 -3.38 4.65 -14.46
CA LYS A 196 -1.92 4.57 -14.44
C LYS A 196 -1.42 3.43 -13.56
N VAL A 197 -1.95 3.29 -12.35
CA VAL A 197 -1.69 2.14 -11.45
C VAL A 197 -2.00 0.82 -12.16
N GLY A 198 -3.12 0.79 -12.90
CA GLY A 198 -3.49 -0.35 -13.74
C GLY A 198 -2.40 -0.73 -14.75
N VAL A 199 -1.82 0.25 -15.46
CA VAL A 199 -0.71 0.03 -16.40
C VAL A 199 0.55 -0.46 -15.66
N CYS A 200 0.93 0.21 -14.58
CA CYS A 200 2.12 -0.15 -13.77
C CYS A 200 2.03 -1.58 -13.22
N GLU A 201 0.86 -2.00 -12.74
CA GLU A 201 0.67 -3.35 -12.21
C GLU A 201 0.77 -4.43 -13.30
N VAL A 202 0.26 -4.16 -14.51
CA VAL A 202 0.45 -5.08 -15.64
C VAL A 202 1.91 -5.14 -16.06
N GLN A 203 2.61 -4.01 -16.08
CA GLN A 203 4.04 -3.94 -16.39
C GLN A 203 4.85 -4.77 -15.39
N ARG A 204 4.61 -4.57 -14.09
CA ARG A 204 5.25 -5.32 -13.01
C ARG A 204 4.98 -6.84 -13.10
N ARG A 205 3.80 -7.25 -13.54
CA ARG A 205 3.47 -8.68 -13.77
C ARG A 205 4.15 -9.22 -15.02
N TRP A 206 4.29 -8.40 -16.05
CA TRP A 206 5.00 -8.77 -17.28
C TRP A 206 6.49 -9.02 -17.01
N ASP A 207 7.13 -8.12 -16.27
CA ASP A 207 8.57 -8.14 -16.02
C ASP A 207 9.02 -9.32 -15.11
N GLN A 208 8.05 -10.03 -14.51
CA GLN A 208 8.33 -11.26 -13.78
C GLN A 208 8.80 -12.38 -14.73
N ARG A 209 10.04 -12.83 -14.52
CA ARG A 209 10.65 -13.94 -15.29
C ARG A 209 9.85 -15.23 -15.13
N GLY A 210 9.72 -16.00 -16.22
CA GLY A 210 9.13 -17.35 -16.22
C GLY A 210 7.75 -17.47 -16.85
N SER A 211 7.21 -16.39 -17.44
CA SER A 211 5.94 -16.44 -18.16
C SER A 211 6.11 -17.03 -19.57
N GLY A 212 5.50 -18.19 -19.83
CA GLY A 212 5.51 -18.80 -21.17
C GLY A 212 4.81 -17.96 -22.25
N THR A 213 5.06 -18.25 -23.53
CA THR A 213 4.63 -17.46 -24.70
C THR A 213 3.13 -17.10 -24.70
N ARG A 214 2.26 -18.01 -24.26
CA ARG A 214 0.80 -17.77 -24.18
C ARG A 214 0.43 -16.71 -23.14
N MET A 215 1.17 -16.64 -22.05
CA MET A 215 0.95 -15.66 -20.98
C MET A 215 1.47 -14.27 -21.41
N GLN A 216 2.59 -14.22 -22.13
CA GLN A 216 3.11 -12.98 -22.74
C GLN A 216 2.11 -12.38 -23.74
N ALA A 217 1.51 -13.20 -24.61
CA ALA A 217 0.49 -12.74 -25.55
C ALA A 217 -0.76 -12.16 -24.84
N ARG A 218 -1.19 -12.79 -23.73
CA ARG A 218 -2.28 -12.26 -22.89
C ARG A 218 -1.92 -10.93 -22.24
N PHE A 219 -0.71 -10.82 -21.68
CA PHE A 219 -0.25 -9.55 -21.12
C PHE A 219 -0.12 -8.47 -22.20
N LYS A 220 0.27 -8.80 -23.44
CA LYS A 220 0.28 -7.86 -24.58
C LYS A 220 -1.10 -7.28 -24.83
N LYS A 221 -2.12 -8.13 -24.96
CA LYS A 221 -3.51 -7.70 -25.15
C LYS A 221 -4.00 -6.85 -23.98
N LEU A 222 -3.72 -7.28 -22.75
CA LEU A 222 -4.11 -6.56 -21.55
C LEU A 222 -3.41 -5.20 -21.43
N MET A 223 -2.12 -5.13 -21.76
CA MET A 223 -1.34 -3.90 -21.75
C MET A 223 -1.89 -2.90 -22.77
N SER A 224 -2.18 -3.34 -24.01
CA SER A 224 -2.80 -2.49 -25.01
C SER A 224 -4.16 -1.95 -24.55
N SER A 225 -4.98 -2.78 -23.90
CA SER A 225 -6.26 -2.37 -23.33
C SER A 225 -6.10 -1.35 -22.18
N LYS A 226 -5.17 -1.58 -21.25
CA LYS A 226 -4.89 -0.66 -20.14
C LYS A 226 -4.28 0.66 -20.62
N MET A 227 -3.43 0.63 -21.64
CA MET A 227 -2.87 1.84 -22.26
C MET A 227 -3.95 2.64 -23.00
N LYS A 228 -4.90 1.98 -23.69
CA LYS A 228 -6.06 2.66 -24.28
C LYS A 228 -6.91 3.34 -23.20
N HIS A 229 -7.17 2.64 -22.10
CA HIS A 229 -7.93 3.19 -20.97
C HIS A 229 -7.22 4.38 -20.32
N LEU A 230 -5.89 4.30 -20.11
CA LEU A 230 -5.08 5.41 -19.62
C LEU A 230 -5.19 6.63 -20.55
N LYS A 231 -5.16 6.41 -21.88
CA LYS A 231 -5.29 7.49 -22.86
C LYS A 231 -6.67 8.17 -22.81
N SER A 232 -7.75 7.39 -22.74
CA SER A 232 -9.11 7.93 -22.60
C SER A 232 -9.23 8.79 -21.33
N LYS A 233 -8.79 8.27 -20.17
CA LYS A 233 -8.81 9.05 -18.92
C LYS A 233 -7.90 10.28 -18.93
N TRP A 234 -6.76 10.22 -19.63
CA TRP A 234 -5.91 11.39 -19.83
C TRP A 234 -6.61 12.46 -20.67
N THR A 235 -7.26 12.07 -21.78
CA THR A 235 -8.00 13.01 -22.63
C THR A 235 -9.09 13.72 -21.83
N SER A 236 -9.89 12.97 -21.07
CA SER A 236 -10.94 13.52 -20.21
C SER A 236 -10.39 14.50 -19.17
N TYR A 237 -9.33 14.10 -18.45
CA TYR A 237 -8.68 14.98 -17.48
C TYR A 237 -8.13 16.25 -18.15
N ASN A 238 -7.43 16.10 -19.28
CA ASN A 238 -6.79 17.22 -19.97
C ASN A 238 -7.81 18.21 -20.53
N GLN A 239 -8.92 17.75 -21.09
CA GLN A 239 -10.02 18.60 -21.54
C GLN A 239 -10.63 19.39 -20.38
N LYS A 240 -10.90 18.71 -19.25
CA LYS A 240 -11.43 19.36 -18.05
C LYS A 240 -10.43 20.37 -17.46
N ALA A 241 -9.14 20.06 -17.47
CA ALA A 241 -8.08 20.95 -16.98
C ALA A 241 -7.89 22.18 -17.88
N LEU A 242 -7.94 22.01 -19.20
CA LEU A 242 -7.91 23.13 -20.16
C LEU A 242 -9.13 24.03 -19.98
N ASN A 243 -10.34 23.43 -19.92
CA ASN A 243 -11.57 24.18 -19.69
C ASN A 243 -11.52 24.97 -18.37
N TYR A 244 -10.96 24.38 -17.31
CA TYR A 244 -10.77 25.08 -16.05
C TYR A 244 -9.82 26.26 -16.16
N ASN A 245 -8.65 26.06 -16.78
CA ASN A 245 -7.63 27.09 -16.95
C ASN A 245 -8.12 28.24 -17.86
N GLU A 246 -8.99 27.96 -18.84
CA GLU A 246 -9.59 28.96 -19.73
C GLU A 246 -10.70 29.77 -19.05
N ASN A 247 -11.57 29.11 -18.28
CA ASN A 247 -12.77 29.72 -17.71
C ASN A 247 -12.56 30.35 -16.32
N HIS A 248 -11.48 30.00 -15.62
CA HIS A 248 -11.21 30.46 -14.27
C HIS A 248 -9.85 31.14 -14.18
N SER A 249 -9.85 32.48 -14.05
CA SER A 249 -8.65 33.27 -13.76
C SER A 249 -8.25 33.09 -12.29
N THR A 250 -7.52 32.02 -11.99
CA THR A 250 -7.18 31.65 -10.60
C THR A 250 -5.69 31.71 -10.35
N ASN A 251 -5.31 31.82 -9.06
CA ASN A 251 -3.93 31.64 -8.60
C ASN A 251 -3.41 30.21 -8.78
N ILE A 252 -4.26 29.25 -9.21
CA ILE A 252 -3.95 27.82 -9.29
C ILE A 252 -4.00 27.38 -10.75
N SER A 253 -2.83 27.38 -11.39
CA SER A 253 -2.68 26.79 -12.70
C SER A 253 -2.68 25.25 -12.58
N VAL A 254 -3.69 24.60 -13.18
CA VAL A 254 -3.77 23.14 -13.20
C VAL A 254 -2.86 22.61 -14.30
N ALA A 255 -1.97 21.68 -13.93
CA ALA A 255 -1.02 21.10 -14.86
C ALA A 255 -1.72 20.30 -15.98
N THR A 256 -1.32 20.55 -17.23
CA THR A 256 -1.82 19.87 -18.44
C THR A 256 -0.67 19.14 -19.16
N PRO A 257 -0.10 18.08 -18.53
CA PRO A 257 1.02 17.33 -19.11
C PRO A 257 0.61 16.61 -20.38
N VAL A 258 1.54 16.47 -21.33
CA VAL A 258 1.30 15.71 -22.56
C VAL A 258 1.18 14.22 -22.21
N PHE A 259 0.43 13.47 -23.02
CA PHE A 259 0.19 12.04 -22.77
C PHE A 259 1.48 11.22 -22.58
N GLU A 260 2.53 11.49 -23.35
CA GLU A 260 3.81 10.78 -23.21
C GLU A 260 4.51 11.08 -21.87
N ASP A 261 4.34 12.30 -21.33
CA ASP A 261 4.85 12.64 -20.01
C ASP A 261 4.13 11.80 -18.94
N VAL A 262 2.80 11.79 -18.94
CA VAL A 262 1.99 10.97 -18.01
C VAL A 262 2.31 9.48 -18.13
N ARG A 263 2.60 9.02 -19.35
CA ARG A 263 3.02 7.64 -19.61
C ARG A 263 4.38 7.33 -18.97
N SER A 264 5.31 8.27 -18.96
CA SER A 264 6.66 8.10 -18.39
C SER A 264 6.75 8.38 -16.89
N MET A 265 5.86 9.23 -16.34
CA MET A 265 5.83 9.60 -14.92
C MET A 265 5.72 8.38 -14.00
N GLY A 266 6.45 8.42 -12.88
CA GLY A 266 6.31 7.48 -11.78
C GLY A 266 5.01 7.67 -11.01
N LEU A 267 4.65 6.74 -10.13
CA LEU A 267 3.50 6.90 -9.22
C LEU A 267 3.79 7.92 -8.11
N ASP A 268 5.07 8.14 -7.80
CA ASP A 268 5.53 9.09 -6.78
C ASP A 268 5.70 10.53 -7.32
N ASP A 269 5.32 10.76 -8.58
CA ASP A 269 5.46 12.07 -9.21
C ASP A 269 4.56 13.12 -8.53
N PRO A 270 5.06 14.35 -8.25
CA PRO A 270 4.27 15.42 -7.64
C PRO A 270 2.99 15.77 -8.39
N PHE A 271 2.92 15.49 -9.69
CA PHE A 271 1.71 15.62 -10.49
C PHE A 271 0.53 14.88 -9.84
N TRP A 272 0.72 13.71 -9.24
CA TRP A 272 -0.39 12.92 -8.67
C TRP A 272 -0.95 13.51 -7.37
N ASN A 273 -0.33 14.55 -6.81
CA ASN A 273 -0.81 15.19 -5.60
C ASN A 273 -2.17 15.87 -5.83
N MET A 274 -3.12 15.55 -4.97
CA MET A 274 -4.51 16.03 -5.01
C MET A 274 -4.75 17.22 -4.07
N GLY A 275 -3.73 17.60 -3.29
CA GLY A 275 -3.80 18.64 -2.27
C GLY A 275 -4.24 19.99 -2.85
N SER A 276 -3.58 20.45 -3.91
CA SER A 276 -3.89 21.73 -4.56
C SER A 276 -5.30 21.82 -5.13
N LEU A 277 -5.91 20.68 -5.51
CA LEU A 277 -7.29 20.62 -6.00
C LEU A 277 -8.31 20.54 -4.87
N SER A 278 -7.92 19.98 -3.71
CA SER A 278 -8.84 19.77 -2.58
C SER A 278 -8.87 20.94 -1.62
N HIS A 279 -7.70 21.52 -1.34
CA HIS A 279 -7.55 22.60 -0.37
C HIS A 279 -6.66 23.71 -0.98
N PRO A 280 -7.20 24.46 -1.96
CA PRO A 280 -6.48 25.48 -2.74
C PRO A 280 -5.95 26.66 -1.91
N ASN A 281 -6.41 26.82 -0.67
CA ASN A 281 -6.00 27.92 0.20
C ASN A 281 -5.10 27.46 1.35
N GLU A 282 -4.84 26.16 1.46
CA GLU A 282 -4.12 25.59 2.59
C GLU A 282 -2.63 25.38 2.25
N PRO A 283 -1.69 25.95 3.03
CA PRO A 283 -0.25 25.86 2.75
C PRO A 283 0.26 24.41 2.70
N TRP A 284 -0.21 23.55 3.61
CA TRP A 284 0.10 22.12 3.63
C TRP A 284 -0.35 21.38 2.37
N ALA A 285 -1.33 21.90 1.63
CA ALA A 285 -1.87 21.25 0.45
C ALA A 285 -1.17 21.68 -0.84
N ILE A 286 -0.52 22.84 -0.85
CA ILE A 286 0.14 23.42 -2.04
C ILE A 286 1.66 23.32 -1.94
N ASN A 287 2.25 23.79 -0.85
CA ASN A 287 3.69 23.98 -0.73
C ASN A 287 4.40 22.62 -0.53
N SER A 288 5.28 22.25 -1.46
CA SER A 288 6.06 20.99 -1.39
C SER A 288 6.94 20.93 -0.14
N THR A 289 7.61 22.02 0.19
CA THR A 289 8.49 22.10 1.37
C THR A 289 7.72 21.89 2.67
N ILE A 290 6.50 22.46 2.78
CA ILE A 290 5.66 22.24 3.97
C ILE A 290 5.25 20.78 4.07
N LYS A 291 4.87 20.13 2.97
CA LYS A 291 4.54 18.69 2.96
C LYS A 291 5.71 17.82 3.37
N GLU A 292 6.89 18.09 2.80
CA GLU A 292 8.11 17.38 3.15
C GLU A 292 8.50 17.60 4.62
N GLY A 293 8.26 18.80 5.15
CA GLY A 293 8.44 19.11 6.56
C GLY A 293 7.46 18.33 7.46
N ILE A 294 6.19 18.28 7.10
CA ILE A 294 5.17 17.48 7.80
C ILE A 294 5.56 16.00 7.79
N GLU A 295 5.95 15.46 6.63
CA GLU A 295 6.39 14.07 6.50
C GLU A 295 7.61 13.78 7.39
N ALA A 296 8.59 14.68 7.42
CA ALA A 296 9.77 14.53 8.27
C ALA A 296 9.43 14.59 9.77
N ILE A 297 8.50 15.45 10.20
CA ILE A 297 8.00 15.47 11.59
C ILE A 297 7.31 14.15 11.95
N LEU A 298 6.41 13.68 11.09
CA LEU A 298 5.70 12.42 11.31
C LEU A 298 6.68 11.24 11.35
N MET A 299 7.65 11.22 10.44
CA MET A 299 8.69 10.18 10.41
C MET A 299 9.53 10.20 11.68
N SER A 300 9.95 11.38 12.14
CA SER A 300 10.69 11.54 13.40
C SER A 300 9.88 11.01 14.59
N THR A 301 8.62 11.40 14.69
CA THR A 301 7.70 10.95 15.75
C THR A 301 7.49 9.43 15.72
N HIS A 302 7.21 8.87 14.54
CA HIS A 302 7.05 7.43 14.36
C HIS A 302 8.33 6.66 14.67
N CYS A 303 9.49 7.17 14.29
CA CYS A 303 10.77 6.53 14.60
C CYS A 303 11.00 6.52 16.11
N ASN A 304 10.71 7.60 16.81
CA ASN A 304 10.83 7.65 18.27
C ASN A 304 9.90 6.63 18.96
N ASP A 305 8.64 6.55 18.54
CA ASP A 305 7.69 5.56 19.05
C ASP A 305 8.13 4.12 18.76
N GLU A 306 8.63 3.86 17.56
CA GLU A 306 9.13 2.54 17.15
C GLU A 306 10.38 2.16 17.96
N LEU A 307 11.31 3.09 18.21
CA LEU A 307 12.46 2.87 19.09
C LEU A 307 12.03 2.52 20.52
N HIS A 308 11.01 3.20 21.04
CA HIS A 308 10.43 2.85 22.34
C HIS A 308 9.79 1.45 22.34
N ARG A 309 9.08 1.08 21.27
CA ARG A 309 8.50 -0.27 21.10
C ARG A 309 9.58 -1.34 21.03
N ILE A 310 10.58 -1.17 20.18
CA ILE A 310 11.74 -2.07 20.04
C ILE A 310 12.44 -2.24 21.38
N SER A 311 12.66 -1.15 22.12
CA SER A 311 13.29 -1.19 23.43
C SER A 311 12.47 -2.03 24.43
N ARG A 312 11.13 -1.90 24.42
CA ARG A 312 10.24 -2.70 25.27
C ARG A 312 10.29 -4.18 24.87
N GLU A 313 10.20 -4.47 23.58
CA GLU A 313 10.26 -5.83 23.05
C GLU A 313 11.61 -6.50 23.33
N ALA A 314 12.72 -5.77 23.21
CA ALA A 314 14.06 -6.28 23.51
C ALA A 314 14.20 -6.64 24.99
N ARG A 315 13.74 -5.77 25.90
CA ARG A 315 13.70 -6.07 27.34
C ARG A 315 12.84 -7.29 27.62
N GLN A 316 11.69 -7.41 26.98
CA GLN A 316 10.80 -8.55 27.16
C GLN A 316 11.40 -9.86 26.64
N ALA A 317 12.07 -9.82 25.48
CA ALA A 317 12.77 -10.97 24.91
C ALA A 317 13.91 -11.45 25.83
N ILE A 318 14.71 -10.53 26.37
CA ILE A 318 15.76 -10.86 27.34
C ILE A 318 15.16 -11.43 28.63
N LYS A 319 14.09 -10.83 29.15
CA LYS A 319 13.40 -11.33 30.35
C LYS A 319 12.91 -12.77 30.14
N TRP A 320 12.26 -13.06 29.01
CA TRP A 320 11.86 -14.43 28.67
C TRP A 320 13.05 -15.38 28.52
N ALA A 321 14.16 -14.92 27.94
CA ALA A 321 15.37 -15.72 27.84
C ALA A 321 15.95 -16.07 29.21
N VAL A 322 15.98 -15.11 30.15
CA VAL A 322 16.43 -15.32 31.54
C VAL A 322 15.48 -16.25 32.29
N GLU A 323 14.17 -16.08 32.16
CA GLU A 323 13.18 -16.99 32.75
C GLU A 323 13.35 -18.41 32.23
N LYS A 324 13.55 -18.57 30.91
CA LYS A 324 13.81 -19.87 30.30
C LYS A 324 15.13 -20.46 30.79
N PHE A 325 16.18 -19.64 30.90
CA PHE A 325 17.47 -20.06 31.45
C PHE A 325 17.33 -20.56 32.90
N LYS A 326 16.56 -19.87 33.75
CA LYS A 326 16.28 -20.33 35.13
C LYS A 326 15.60 -21.70 35.14
N CYS A 327 14.63 -21.94 34.26
CA CYS A 327 14.02 -23.27 34.13
C CYS A 327 15.05 -24.33 33.69
N LEU A 328 15.91 -24.00 32.73
CA LEU A 328 16.96 -24.92 32.27
C LEU A 328 18.02 -25.18 33.35
N ASP A 329 18.39 -24.17 34.14
CA ASP A 329 19.30 -24.30 35.28
C ASP A 329 18.71 -25.16 36.39
N ILE A 330 17.41 -25.03 36.69
CA ILE A 330 16.71 -25.94 37.62
C ILE A 330 16.77 -27.38 37.11
N ILE A 331 16.42 -27.60 35.83
CA ILE A 331 16.48 -28.94 35.21
C ILE A 331 17.93 -29.47 35.27
N SER A 332 18.92 -28.65 34.94
CA SER A 332 20.33 -29.03 35.00
C SER A 332 20.78 -29.42 36.41
N LYS A 333 20.41 -28.64 37.43
CA LYS A 333 20.69 -28.95 38.84
C LYS A 333 20.03 -30.23 39.32
N LEU A 334 18.78 -30.49 38.89
CA LEU A 334 18.08 -31.74 39.18
C LEU A 334 18.82 -32.93 38.56
N LEU A 335 19.20 -32.83 37.29
CA LEU A 335 19.94 -33.88 36.59
C LEU A 335 21.35 -34.11 37.16
N HIS A 336 22.05 -33.06 37.61
CA HIS A 336 23.35 -33.20 38.27
C HIS A 336 23.27 -33.84 39.67
N ARG A 337 22.26 -33.48 40.48
CA ARG A 337 22.07 -34.05 41.82
C ARG A 337 21.63 -35.51 41.78
N ASP A 338 21.12 -35.97 40.64
CA ASP A 338 20.65 -37.35 40.44
C ASP A 338 21.78 -38.37 40.30
N GLN A 339 23.02 -37.94 40.09
CA GLN A 339 24.15 -38.87 39.96
C GLN A 339 24.54 -39.54 41.29
N GLN A 340 24.11 -39.01 42.44
CA GLN A 340 24.38 -39.59 43.75
C GLN A 340 23.10 -39.65 44.59
N THR A 341 22.54 -40.85 44.62
CA THR A 341 21.43 -41.33 45.45
C THR A 341 20.02 -40.92 45.01
N ASN A 342 19.33 -41.93 44.46
CA ASN A 342 17.92 -41.99 44.05
C ASN A 342 16.90 -41.71 45.18
N ILE A 343 17.33 -41.18 46.34
CA ILE A 343 16.55 -41.15 47.59
C ILE A 343 16.40 -39.72 48.15
N GLU A 344 17.31 -38.79 47.85
CA GLU A 344 17.36 -37.48 48.53
C GLU A 344 16.50 -36.36 47.90
N ASN A 345 15.92 -36.55 46.71
CA ASN A 345 15.14 -35.50 46.03
C ASN A 345 13.87 -35.99 45.31
N PRO A 346 12.84 -36.46 46.04
CA PRO A 346 11.60 -36.99 45.46
C PRO A 346 10.83 -35.94 44.64
N HIS A 347 10.89 -34.67 45.03
CA HIS A 347 10.22 -33.58 44.31
C HIS A 347 10.85 -33.30 42.93
N GLY A 348 12.16 -33.52 42.79
CA GLY A 348 12.87 -33.45 41.51
C GLY A 348 12.46 -34.56 40.54
N GLN A 349 12.24 -35.78 41.05
CA GLN A 349 11.80 -36.94 40.28
C GLN A 349 10.39 -36.73 39.72
N ASP A 350 9.45 -36.28 40.55
CA ASP A 350 8.07 -36.00 40.11
C ASP A 350 8.03 -34.93 39.03
N LEU A 351 8.87 -33.88 39.14
CA LEU A 351 8.93 -32.83 38.12
C LEU A 351 9.46 -33.35 36.78
N LEU A 352 10.51 -34.18 36.79
CA LEU A 352 11.08 -34.77 35.58
C LEU A 352 10.10 -35.75 34.91
N ILE A 353 9.43 -36.59 35.70
CA ILE A 353 8.39 -37.52 35.23
C ILE A 353 7.22 -36.74 34.62
N ASN A 354 6.76 -35.66 35.26
CA ASN A 354 5.71 -34.79 34.73
C ASN A 354 6.11 -34.11 33.42
N ILE A 355 7.37 -33.70 33.26
CA ILE A 355 7.87 -33.12 32.00
C ILE A 355 7.90 -34.18 30.88
N CYS A 356 8.39 -35.39 31.17
CA CYS A 356 8.46 -36.50 30.20
C CYS A 356 7.07 -36.94 29.74
N THR A 357 6.14 -37.13 30.67
CA THR A 357 4.75 -37.52 30.38
C THR A 357 3.99 -36.41 29.63
N LYS A 358 4.16 -35.15 30.01
CA LYS A 358 3.50 -34.02 29.32
C LYS A 358 3.96 -33.82 27.88
N ASN A 359 5.21 -34.15 27.57
CA ASN A 359 5.81 -33.95 26.24
C ASN A 359 6.03 -35.27 25.47
N ASN A 360 5.56 -36.39 26.01
CA ASN A 360 5.50 -37.71 25.36
C ASN A 360 6.86 -38.26 24.89
N PHE A 361 7.90 -38.14 25.71
CA PHE A 361 9.22 -38.74 25.44
C PHE A 361 9.77 -39.49 26.67
N PRO A 362 10.57 -40.55 26.46
CA PRO A 362 11.14 -41.35 27.56
C PRO A 362 12.32 -40.62 28.24
N ARG A 363 12.54 -40.87 29.53
CA ARG A 363 13.51 -40.15 30.39
C ARG A 363 14.95 -40.25 29.86
N GLU A 364 15.27 -41.39 29.27
CA GLU A 364 16.56 -41.71 28.66
C GLU A 364 16.95 -40.69 27.57
N VAL A 365 15.97 -40.06 26.91
CA VAL A 365 16.20 -39.00 25.92
C VAL A 365 16.75 -37.74 26.59
N LEU A 366 16.20 -37.34 27.74
CA LEU A 366 16.71 -36.20 28.52
C LEU A 366 18.14 -36.45 29.03
N GLU A 367 18.41 -37.66 29.51
CA GLU A 367 19.72 -38.07 30.03
C GLU A 367 20.78 -38.14 28.90
N SER A 368 20.40 -38.59 27.70
CA SER A 368 21.29 -38.72 26.54
C SER A 368 21.86 -37.39 26.04
N VAL A 369 21.06 -36.31 26.10
CA VAL A 369 21.48 -34.94 25.72
C VAL A 369 22.54 -34.42 26.70
N TYR A 370 22.49 -34.88 27.95
CA TYR A 370 23.35 -34.44 29.04
C TYR A 370 24.70 -35.18 29.06
N CYS A 371 24.71 -36.51 28.89
CA CYS A 371 25.94 -37.31 28.79
C CYS A 371 26.87 -36.87 27.63
N CYS A 372 26.32 -36.27 26.57
CA CYS A 372 27.11 -35.72 25.48
C CYS A 372 27.80 -34.37 25.80
N GLN A 373 27.33 -33.61 26.79
CA GLN A 373 27.91 -32.32 27.17
C GLN A 373 29.05 -32.45 28.19
N THR A 374 28.98 -33.42 29.10
CA THR A 374 30.06 -33.71 30.07
C THR A 374 31.29 -34.38 29.42
N LEU A 375 31.18 -34.92 28.22
CA LEU A 375 32.29 -35.47 27.43
C LEU A 375 33.01 -34.44 26.53
N ARG A 376 32.63 -33.15 26.58
CA ARG A 376 33.23 -32.08 25.75
C ARG A 376 33.67 -30.85 26.56
N LEU A 377 34.00 -31.03 27.85
CA LEU A 377 34.78 -30.09 28.64
C LEU A 377 36.16 -30.67 28.95
#